data_AF-A0A6H1ZGI8-F1
#
_entry.id   AF-A0A6H1ZGI8-F1
#
_cell.length_a   1.000
_cell.length_b   1.000
_cell.length_c   1.000
_cell.angle_alpha   90.00
_cell.angle_beta   90.00
_cell.angle_gamma   90.00
#
_symmetry.space_group_name_H-M   'P 1'
#
loop_
_entity.id
_entity.type
_entity.pdbx_description
1 polymer ?
#
loop_
_entity_poly.entity_id
_entity_poly.type
_entity_poly.pdbx_seq_one_letter_code
_entity_poly.pdbx_strand_id
1 'polypeptide(L)'
;MPCRVCEQPNPDKHHVQPRSLAPDRVFDESNIVELCRPCHNRVHSHEWELCQEGEDLVLYEGEEEIKRMPPLLTEEEKNLLFEGLERGEEALEEVGHCLPRLTEEELVAVYEKSKSIGQRSWQTQMQAIVDEWRRLRPLKHKTDDKVAHISARFGIKRAQIYNYLLVFEKFNPDQLEWDLPMQMYLTAARTEKPDEWLEYAVSELADRPDYSASDLKADVRAAGGELEPLEFKIWAECPECGFEGKMTKRSRQ
;
A
#
# COMPACT_ATOMS: atom_id res chain seq x y z
N MET A 1 1.32 -21.72 8.92
CA MET A 1 1.06 -20.51 8.11
C MET A 1 -0.37 -20.03 8.35
N PRO A 2 -0.70 -18.75 8.15
CA PRO A 2 -2.08 -18.27 8.20
C PRO A 2 -2.81 -18.51 6.87
N CYS A 3 -4.13 -18.33 6.86
CA CYS A 3 -4.94 -18.35 5.64
C CYS A 3 -4.42 -17.36 4.59
N ARG A 4 -4.21 -17.80 3.34
CA ARG A 4 -3.69 -16.94 2.27
C ARG A 4 -4.68 -15.84 1.86
N VAL A 5 -5.97 -16.06 2.05
CA VAL A 5 -7.02 -15.08 1.73
C VAL A 5 -7.22 -14.04 2.83
N CYS A 6 -7.35 -14.43 4.10
CA CYS A 6 -7.75 -13.52 5.17
C CYS A 6 -6.83 -13.49 6.40
N GLU A 7 -5.69 -14.17 6.35
CA GLU A 7 -4.68 -14.25 7.41
C GLU A 7 -5.13 -14.86 8.75
N GLN A 8 -6.36 -15.37 8.84
CA GLN A 8 -6.80 -16.08 10.04
C GLN A 8 -5.92 -17.31 10.32
N PRO A 9 -5.61 -17.61 11.59
CA PRO A 9 -4.77 -18.75 11.96
C PRO A 9 -5.48 -20.08 11.70
N ASN A 10 -4.72 -21.17 11.80
CA ASN A 10 -5.18 -22.57 11.65
C ASN A 10 -5.89 -22.85 10.30
N PRO A 11 -5.20 -22.66 9.16
CA PRO A 11 -5.74 -23.01 7.86
C PRO A 11 -5.77 -24.52 7.62
N ASP A 12 -6.66 -24.92 6.71
CA ASP A 12 -6.70 -26.22 6.07
C ASP A 12 -6.03 -26.13 4.68
N LYS A 13 -5.49 -27.25 4.20
CA LYS A 13 -4.96 -27.35 2.83
C LYS A 13 -6.09 -27.46 1.82
N HIS A 14 -6.07 -26.59 0.81
CA HIS A 14 -6.99 -26.59 -0.32
C HIS A 14 -6.23 -26.79 -1.63
N HIS A 15 -6.77 -27.63 -2.52
CA HIS A 15 -6.21 -27.85 -3.85
C HIS A 15 -6.74 -26.79 -4.82
N VAL A 16 -5.86 -25.97 -5.41
CA VAL A 16 -6.25 -24.91 -6.36
C VAL A 16 -6.91 -25.54 -7.59
N GLN A 17 -6.24 -26.52 -8.19
CA GLN A 17 -6.83 -27.41 -9.19
C GLN A 17 -7.35 -28.67 -8.47
N PRO A 18 -8.65 -28.99 -8.61
CA PRO A 18 -9.23 -30.19 -7.99
C PRO A 18 -8.47 -31.45 -8.35
N ARG A 19 -8.35 -32.38 -7.40
CA ARG A 19 -7.64 -33.67 -7.59
C ARG A 19 -8.17 -34.49 -8.77
N SER A 20 -9.46 -34.33 -9.09
CA SER A 20 -10.09 -34.99 -10.24
C SER A 20 -9.64 -34.43 -11.59
N LEU A 21 -9.20 -33.18 -11.64
CA LEU A 21 -8.74 -32.49 -12.85
C LEU A 21 -7.21 -32.51 -13.01
N ALA A 22 -6.48 -32.56 -11.90
CA ALA A 22 -5.01 -32.62 -11.90
C ALA A 22 -4.48 -33.71 -10.93
N PRO A 23 -4.68 -35.00 -11.25
CA PRO A 23 -4.30 -36.11 -10.37
C PRO A 23 -2.77 -36.24 -10.16
N ASP A 24 -1.98 -35.74 -11.10
CA ASP A 24 -0.52 -35.65 -11.05
C ASP A 24 -0.02 -34.54 -10.12
N ARG A 25 -0.86 -33.54 -9.82
CA ARG A 25 -0.55 -32.38 -8.97
C ARG A 25 -1.12 -32.45 -7.56
N VAL A 26 -1.54 -33.64 -7.12
CA VAL A 26 -2.18 -33.82 -5.79
C VAL A 26 -1.22 -33.50 -4.64
N PHE A 27 0.07 -33.75 -4.82
CA PHE A 27 1.12 -33.48 -3.83
C PHE A 27 2.03 -32.31 -4.24
N ASP A 28 1.71 -31.64 -5.34
CA ASP A 28 2.45 -30.47 -5.79
C ASP A 28 2.14 -29.29 -4.85
N GLU A 29 3.18 -28.75 -4.22
CA GLU A 29 3.03 -27.61 -3.31
C GLU A 29 2.50 -26.38 -4.04
N SER A 30 2.78 -26.21 -5.34
CA SER A 30 2.23 -25.09 -6.12
C SER A 30 0.72 -25.21 -6.35
N ASN A 31 0.15 -26.40 -6.17
CA ASN A 31 -1.28 -26.67 -6.30
C ASN A 31 -2.01 -26.69 -4.94
N ILE A 32 -1.31 -26.41 -3.84
CA ILE A 32 -1.86 -26.41 -2.48
C ILE A 32 -1.78 -25.03 -1.88
N VAL A 33 -2.91 -24.51 -1.41
CA VAL A 33 -3.01 -23.24 -0.70
C VAL A 33 -3.61 -23.43 0.68
N GLU A 34 -3.11 -22.68 1.64
CA GLU A 34 -3.60 -22.69 3.03
C GLU A 34 -4.81 -21.75 3.15
N LEU A 35 -6.01 -22.29 3.40
CA LEU A 35 -7.25 -21.53 3.57
C LEU A 35 -7.89 -21.82 4.94
N CYS A 36 -8.27 -20.78 5.68
CA CYS A 36 -9.12 -21.00 6.87
C CYS A 36 -10.47 -21.57 6.45
N ARG A 37 -11.11 -22.33 7.34
CA ARG A 37 -12.37 -23.01 7.06
C ARG A 37 -13.48 -22.11 6.48
N PRO A 38 -13.69 -20.86 6.94
CA PRO A 38 -14.62 -19.93 6.29
C PRO A 38 -14.30 -19.65 4.82
N CYS A 39 -13.06 -19.29 4.49
CA CYS A 39 -12.65 -19.03 3.10
C CYS A 39 -12.67 -20.31 2.25
N HIS A 40 -12.22 -21.42 2.82
CA HIS A 40 -12.22 -22.73 2.17
C HIS A 40 -13.63 -23.16 1.75
N ASN A 41 -14.61 -22.97 2.63
CA ASN A 41 -16.01 -23.27 2.34
C ASN A 41 -16.58 -22.40 1.22
N ARG A 42 -16.23 -21.11 1.16
CA ARG A 42 -16.71 -20.20 0.09
C ARG A 42 -16.23 -20.62 -1.30
N VAL A 43 -14.99 -21.08 -1.39
CA VAL A 43 -14.45 -21.63 -2.63
C VAL A 43 -15.19 -22.91 -3.01
N HIS A 44 -15.40 -23.82 -2.04
CA HIS A 44 -16.14 -25.07 -2.29
C HIS A 44 -17.63 -24.87 -2.59
N SER A 45 -18.25 -23.79 -2.10
CA SER A 45 -19.65 -23.47 -2.37
C SER A 45 -19.84 -22.68 -3.67
N HIS A 46 -18.78 -22.42 -4.44
CA HIS A 46 -18.79 -21.57 -5.62
C HIS A 46 -19.28 -20.14 -5.35
N GLU A 47 -19.17 -19.66 -4.10
CA GLU A 47 -19.34 -18.23 -3.79
C GLU A 47 -18.13 -17.47 -4.33
N TRP A 48 -16.95 -18.07 -4.20
CA TRP A 48 -15.70 -17.58 -4.78
C TRP A 48 -15.10 -18.59 -5.74
N GLU A 49 -14.43 -18.09 -6.78
CA GLU A 49 -13.59 -18.88 -7.67
C GLU A 49 -12.13 -18.56 -7.40
N LEU A 50 -11.30 -19.60 -7.20
CA LEU A 50 -9.86 -19.46 -6.98
C LEU A 50 -9.12 -20.02 -8.18
N CYS A 51 -8.47 -19.13 -8.93
CA CYS A 51 -7.74 -19.44 -10.15
C CYS A 51 -6.24 -19.22 -9.96
N GLN A 52 -5.45 -19.91 -10.78
CA GLN A 52 -4.03 -19.62 -10.96
C GLN A 52 -3.85 -18.86 -12.28
N GLU A 53 -3.35 -17.63 -12.20
CA GLU A 53 -3.06 -16.78 -13.36
C GLU A 53 -1.57 -16.43 -13.40
N GLY A 54 -0.83 -17.09 -14.29
CA GLY A 54 0.64 -17.02 -14.24
C GLY A 54 1.14 -17.60 -12.92
N GLU A 55 1.89 -16.81 -12.16
CA GLU A 55 2.40 -17.18 -10.82
C GLU A 55 1.45 -16.75 -9.69
N ASP A 56 0.45 -15.93 -9.98
CA ASP A 56 -0.48 -15.40 -8.99
C ASP A 56 -1.64 -16.36 -8.73
N LEU A 57 -2.11 -16.35 -7.48
CA LEU A 57 -3.44 -16.86 -7.15
C LEU A 57 -4.43 -15.70 -7.18
N VAL A 58 -5.53 -15.87 -7.90
CA VAL A 58 -6.54 -14.84 -8.09
C VAL A 58 -7.89 -15.35 -7.61
N LEU A 59 -8.54 -14.56 -6.77
CA LEU A 59 -9.83 -14.86 -6.17
C LEU A 59 -10.89 -13.96 -6.84
N TYR A 60 -11.93 -14.58 -7.37
CA TYR A 60 -13.06 -13.92 -8.03
C TYR A 60 -14.36 -14.13 -7.24
N GLU A 61 -15.27 -13.15 -7.32
CA GLU A 61 -16.67 -13.25 -6.92
C GLU A 61 -17.52 -12.92 -8.15
N GLY A 62 -17.98 -13.95 -8.88
CA GLY A 62 -18.54 -13.76 -10.22
C GLY A 62 -17.46 -13.35 -11.22
N GLU A 63 -17.68 -12.24 -11.94
CA GLU A 63 -16.70 -11.67 -12.88
C GLU A 63 -15.74 -10.68 -12.20
N GLU A 64 -15.96 -10.31 -10.93
CA GLU A 64 -15.14 -9.33 -10.22
C GLU A 64 -13.90 -9.98 -9.58
N GLU A 65 -12.71 -9.50 -9.92
CA GLU A 65 -11.48 -9.82 -9.17
C GLU A 65 -11.53 -9.16 -7.79
N ILE A 66 -11.67 -9.97 -6.74
CA ILE A 66 -11.72 -9.49 -5.36
C ILE A 66 -10.36 -9.50 -4.67
N LYS A 67 -9.43 -10.38 -5.10
CA LYS A 67 -8.06 -10.42 -4.56
C LYS A 67 -7.06 -11.14 -5.47
N ARG A 68 -5.94 -10.49 -5.74
CA ARG A 68 -4.71 -11.10 -6.29
C ARG A 68 -3.68 -11.36 -5.21
N MET A 69 -3.07 -12.54 -5.24
CA MET A 69 -2.12 -13.02 -4.24
C MET A 69 -0.86 -13.52 -4.94
N PRO A 70 0.21 -12.70 -4.96
CA PRO A 70 1.48 -13.14 -5.52
C PRO A 70 2.08 -14.28 -4.71
N PRO A 71 3.02 -15.03 -5.31
CA PRO A 71 3.75 -16.09 -4.62
C PRO A 71 4.42 -15.55 -3.35
N LEU A 72 4.53 -16.41 -2.35
CA LEU A 72 5.26 -16.07 -1.14
C LEU A 72 6.76 -16.12 -1.42
N LEU A 73 7.49 -15.16 -0.89
CA LEU A 73 8.96 -15.22 -0.88
C LEU A 73 9.43 -16.51 -0.22
N THR A 74 10.48 -17.10 -0.79
CA THR A 74 11.27 -18.16 -0.18
C THR A 74 11.95 -17.65 1.10
N GLU A 75 12.40 -18.57 1.96
CA GLU A 75 13.16 -18.18 3.16
C GLU A 75 14.48 -17.48 2.81
N GLU A 76 15.12 -17.86 1.70
CA GLU A 76 16.34 -17.19 1.21
C GLU A 76 16.05 -15.74 0.81
N GLU A 77 15.00 -15.50 0.03
CA GLU A 77 14.59 -14.14 -0.36
C GLU A 77 14.20 -13.27 0.84
N LYS A 78 13.50 -13.85 1.83
CA LYS A 78 13.17 -13.15 3.08
C LYS A 78 14.44 -12.75 3.82
N ASN A 79 15.38 -13.67 4.00
CA ASN A 79 16.63 -13.40 4.70
C ASN A 79 17.41 -12.28 3.99
N LEU A 80 17.57 -12.35 2.66
CA LEU A 80 18.25 -11.31 1.88
C LEU A 80 17.59 -9.94 2.03
N LEU A 81 16.25 -9.89 2.02
CA LEU A 81 15.49 -8.66 2.21
C LEU A 81 15.75 -8.05 3.59
N PHE A 82 15.59 -8.84 4.66
CA PHE A 82 15.73 -8.32 6.03
C PHE A 82 17.18 -7.99 6.40
N GLU A 83 18.15 -8.82 6.04
CA GLU A 83 19.58 -8.51 6.21
C GLU A 83 20.00 -7.26 5.42
N GLY A 84 19.36 -6.99 4.28
CA GLY A 84 19.56 -5.76 3.53
C GLY A 84 19.07 -4.52 4.28
N LEU A 85 17.88 -4.61 4.89
CA LEU A 85 17.31 -3.52 5.69
C LEU A 85 18.15 -3.24 6.95
N GLU A 86 18.55 -4.30 7.67
CA GLU A 86 19.38 -4.19 8.87
C GLU A 86 20.73 -3.52 8.56
N ARG A 87 21.44 -3.96 7.51
CA ARG A 87 22.69 -3.30 7.09
C ARG A 87 22.50 -1.84 6.69
N GLY A 88 21.35 -1.51 6.10
CA GLY A 88 21.01 -0.13 5.76
C GLY A 88 20.81 0.75 7.00
N GLU A 89 20.16 0.21 8.03
CA GLU A 89 19.98 0.87 9.33
C GLU A 89 21.33 1.10 10.02
N GLU A 90 22.16 0.06 10.14
CA GLU A 90 23.51 0.15 10.72
C GLU A 90 24.38 1.20 10.00
N ALA A 91 24.33 1.22 8.66
CA ALA A 91 25.06 2.19 7.87
C ALA A 91 24.63 3.63 8.16
N LEU A 92 23.32 3.88 8.33
CA LEU A 92 22.80 5.21 8.66
C LEU A 92 23.18 5.65 10.08
N GLU A 93 23.26 4.72 11.03
CA GLU A 93 23.72 5.01 12.39
C GLU A 93 25.19 5.47 12.39
N GLU A 94 26.06 4.77 11.64
CA GLU A 94 27.49 5.06 11.55
C GLU A 94 27.83 6.37 10.81
N VAL A 95 26.97 6.83 9.89
CA VAL A 95 27.18 8.09 9.14
C VAL A 95 27.43 9.25 10.09
N GLY A 96 26.70 9.33 11.21
CA GLY A 96 26.84 10.41 12.19
C GLY A 96 28.26 10.57 12.74
N HIS A 97 29.00 9.46 12.90
CA HIS A 97 30.38 9.46 13.38
C HIS A 97 31.39 9.91 12.32
N CYS A 98 31.02 9.82 11.04
CA CYS A 98 31.84 10.19 9.90
C CYS A 98 31.66 11.66 9.51
N LEU A 99 30.48 12.26 9.75
CA LEU A 99 30.14 13.62 9.30
C LEU A 99 31.23 14.68 9.57
N PRO A 100 31.87 14.76 10.77
CA PRO A 100 32.88 15.79 11.03
C PRO A 100 34.18 15.66 10.21
N ARG A 101 34.37 14.52 9.54
CA ARG A 101 35.58 14.19 8.76
C ARG A 101 35.35 14.30 7.25
N LEU A 102 34.14 14.63 6.83
CA LEU A 102 33.77 14.78 5.43
C LEU A 102 34.10 16.19 4.92
N THR A 103 34.43 16.28 3.65
CA THR A 103 34.51 17.54 2.90
C THR A 103 33.12 18.15 2.68
N GLU A 104 33.06 19.41 2.26
CA GLU A 104 31.79 20.09 1.96
C GLU A 104 31.00 19.37 0.85
N GLU A 105 31.67 18.91 -0.21
CA GLU A 105 31.03 18.16 -1.31
C GLU A 105 30.49 16.81 -0.82
N GLU A 106 31.24 16.10 0.02
CA GLU A 106 30.80 14.83 0.61
C GLU A 106 29.63 15.01 1.58
N LEU A 107 29.56 16.13 2.31
CA LEU A 107 28.42 16.46 3.16
C LEU A 107 27.13 16.64 2.32
N VAL A 108 27.22 17.31 1.17
CA VAL A 108 26.11 17.44 0.23
C VAL A 108 25.69 16.07 -0.30
N ALA A 109 26.64 15.24 -0.73
CA ALA A 109 26.35 13.90 -1.24
C ALA A 109 25.68 12.99 -0.19
N VAL A 110 26.14 13.03 1.07
CA VAL A 110 25.51 12.31 2.18
C VAL A 110 24.10 12.81 2.45
N TYR A 111 23.88 14.12 2.41
CA TYR A 111 22.56 14.71 2.58
C TYR A 111 21.59 14.25 1.47
N GLU A 112 21.99 14.34 0.21
CA GLU A 112 21.19 13.90 -0.94
C GLU A 112 20.85 12.41 -0.86
N LYS A 113 21.84 11.58 -0.49
CA LYS A 113 21.63 10.15 -0.31
C LYS A 113 20.66 9.84 0.83
N SER A 114 20.81 10.51 1.96
CA SER A 114 19.91 10.38 3.12
C SER A 114 18.49 10.82 2.78
N LYS A 115 18.33 11.94 2.06
CA LYS A 115 17.03 12.42 1.54
C LYS A 115 16.37 11.36 0.65
N SER A 116 17.12 10.78 -0.29
CA SER A 116 16.65 9.72 -1.18
C SER A 116 16.24 8.45 -0.41
N ILE A 117 16.99 8.07 0.63
CA ILE A 117 16.62 6.96 1.51
C ILE A 117 15.31 7.26 2.26
N GLY A 118 15.17 8.46 2.83
CA GLY A 118 13.94 8.89 3.49
C GLY A 118 12.73 8.84 2.54
N GLN A 119 12.93 9.23 1.28
CA GLN A 119 11.92 9.17 0.23
C GLN A 119 11.48 7.73 -0.07
N ARG A 120 12.43 6.81 -0.26
CA ARG A 120 12.10 5.38 -0.47
C ARG A 120 11.47 4.74 0.77
N SER A 121 11.92 5.14 1.97
CA SER A 121 11.42 4.60 3.24
C SER A 121 9.92 4.84 3.41
N TRP A 122 9.43 6.06 3.18
CA TRP A 122 7.99 6.33 3.32
C TRP A 122 7.17 5.62 2.22
N GLN A 123 7.71 5.43 1.02
CA GLN A 123 7.05 4.67 -0.05
C GLN A 123 6.90 3.20 0.35
N THR A 124 7.96 2.57 0.87
CA THR A 124 7.92 1.20 1.38
C THR A 124 6.89 1.07 2.52
N GLN A 125 6.85 2.03 3.45
CA GLN A 125 5.85 2.05 4.51
C GLN A 125 4.42 2.16 3.96
N MET A 126 4.19 3.05 3.00
CA MET A 126 2.90 3.22 2.33
C MET A 126 2.47 1.92 1.64
N GLN A 127 3.36 1.30 0.86
CA GLN A 127 3.08 0.05 0.15
C GLN A 127 2.72 -1.09 1.12
N ALA A 128 3.46 -1.23 2.24
CA ALA A 128 3.14 -2.23 3.25
C ALA A 128 1.73 -2.02 3.86
N ILE A 129 1.33 -0.77 4.08
CA ILE A 129 0.00 -0.42 4.62
C ILE A 129 -1.10 -0.67 3.59
N VAL A 130 -0.86 -0.31 2.33
CA VAL A 130 -1.77 -0.57 1.20
C VAL A 130 -1.96 -2.06 1.00
N ASP A 131 -0.89 -2.85 1.09
CA ASP A 131 -0.96 -4.30 0.96
C ASP A 131 -1.76 -4.92 2.11
N GLU A 132 -1.60 -4.44 3.34
CA GLU A 132 -2.47 -4.85 4.44
C GLU A 132 -3.92 -4.45 4.20
N TRP A 133 -4.17 -3.24 3.70
CA TRP A 133 -5.50 -2.78 3.35
C TRP A 133 -6.16 -3.68 2.28
N ARG A 134 -5.41 -4.02 1.22
CA ARG A 134 -5.85 -4.95 0.16
C ARG A 134 -6.16 -6.34 0.73
N ARG A 135 -5.36 -6.84 1.67
CA ARG A 135 -5.62 -8.13 2.36
C ARG A 135 -6.92 -8.13 3.16
N LEU A 136 -7.29 -7.00 3.74
CA LEU A 136 -8.55 -6.83 4.48
C LEU A 136 -9.75 -6.53 3.56
N ARG A 137 -9.55 -6.25 2.27
CA ARG A 137 -10.62 -5.89 1.32
C ARG A 137 -11.74 -6.94 1.25
N PRO A 138 -11.47 -8.27 1.12
CA PRO A 138 -12.51 -9.29 1.00
C PRO A 138 -13.33 -9.51 2.28
N LEU A 139 -12.94 -8.90 3.40
CA LEU A 139 -13.65 -9.01 4.67
C LEU A 139 -14.79 -7.99 4.73
N LYS A 140 -15.98 -8.43 5.14
CA LYS A 140 -17.20 -7.60 5.30
C LYS A 140 -17.13 -6.60 6.49
N HIS A 141 -15.94 -6.23 6.93
CA HIS A 141 -15.75 -5.24 8.00
C HIS A 141 -15.93 -3.82 7.48
N LYS A 142 -16.34 -2.90 8.37
CA LYS A 142 -16.39 -1.47 8.04
C LYS A 142 -14.97 -0.94 7.82
N THR A 143 -14.83 0.05 6.94
CA THR A 143 -13.57 0.76 6.67
C THR A 143 -12.84 1.17 7.96
N ASP A 144 -13.56 1.77 8.91
CA ASP A 144 -12.96 2.25 10.15
C ASP A 144 -12.41 1.12 11.04
N ASP A 145 -13.02 -0.07 10.99
CA ASP A 145 -12.55 -1.24 11.73
C ASP A 145 -11.26 -1.77 11.09
N LYS A 146 -11.20 -1.81 9.75
CA LYS A 146 -9.98 -2.18 9.00
C LYS A 146 -8.84 -1.20 9.30
N VAL A 147 -9.11 0.11 9.31
CA VAL A 147 -8.11 1.13 9.68
C VAL A 147 -7.71 1.03 11.15
N ALA A 148 -8.63 0.68 12.06
CA ALA A 148 -8.29 0.41 13.46
C ALA A 148 -7.31 -0.76 13.58
N HIS A 149 -7.58 -1.83 12.83
CA HIS A 149 -6.75 -3.02 12.81
C HIS A 149 -5.33 -2.71 12.32
N ILE A 150 -5.20 -2.03 11.17
CA ILE A 150 -3.90 -1.61 10.62
C ILE A 150 -3.17 -0.69 11.61
N SER A 151 -3.89 0.26 12.22
CA SER A 151 -3.32 1.18 13.22
C SER A 151 -2.73 0.43 14.41
N ALA A 152 -3.45 -0.56 14.94
CA ALA A 152 -2.98 -1.39 16.05
C ALA A 152 -1.79 -2.28 15.65
N ARG A 153 -1.83 -2.86 14.44
CA ARG A 153 -0.80 -3.78 13.95
C ARG A 153 0.53 -3.10 13.66
N PHE A 154 0.50 -1.94 13.01
CA PHE A 154 1.70 -1.20 12.60
C PHE A 154 2.14 -0.15 13.62
N GLY A 155 1.36 0.10 14.68
CA GLY A 155 1.69 1.10 15.70
C GLY A 155 1.62 2.56 15.20
N ILE A 156 0.87 2.81 14.13
CA ILE A 156 0.76 4.14 13.49
C ILE A 156 -0.62 4.75 13.70
N LYS A 157 -0.70 6.09 13.60
CA LYS A 157 -1.96 6.81 13.76
C LYS A 157 -2.90 6.54 12.57
N ARG A 158 -4.20 6.41 12.83
CA ARG A 158 -5.24 6.29 11.79
C ARG A 158 -5.13 7.38 10.69
N ALA A 159 -4.82 8.62 11.08
CA ALA A 159 -4.63 9.72 10.14
C ALA A 159 -3.51 9.46 9.11
N GLN A 160 -2.43 8.79 9.51
CA GLN A 160 -1.34 8.44 8.60
C GLN A 160 -1.76 7.33 7.63
N ILE A 161 -2.55 6.36 8.09
CA ILE A 161 -3.12 5.32 7.22
C ILE A 161 -4.02 5.95 6.15
N TYR A 162 -4.93 6.84 6.55
CA TYR A 162 -5.79 7.55 5.59
C TYR A 162 -4.98 8.38 4.59
N ASN A 163 -3.91 9.05 5.03
CA ASN A 163 -3.01 9.75 4.12
C ASN A 163 -2.41 8.82 3.05
N TYR A 164 -1.88 7.68 3.47
CA TYR A 164 -1.30 6.70 2.54
C TYR A 164 -2.30 6.08 1.59
N LEU A 165 -3.48 5.71 2.09
CA LEU A 165 -4.54 5.16 1.25
C LEU A 165 -5.05 6.21 0.25
N LEU A 166 -5.12 7.49 0.62
CA LEU A 166 -5.50 8.56 -0.30
C LEU A 166 -4.49 8.72 -1.44
N VAL A 167 -3.19 8.76 -1.11
CA VAL A 167 -2.12 8.83 -2.12
C VAL A 167 -2.20 7.63 -3.06
N PHE A 168 -2.37 6.43 -2.51
CA PHE A 168 -2.52 5.21 -3.29
C PHE A 168 -3.79 5.17 -4.17
N GLU A 169 -4.91 5.72 -3.69
CA GLU A 169 -6.16 5.77 -4.46
C GLU A 169 -6.06 6.74 -5.63
N LYS A 170 -5.37 7.87 -5.43
CA LYS A 170 -5.23 8.91 -6.46
C LYS A 170 -4.12 8.64 -7.46
N PHE A 171 -3.07 7.93 -7.05
CA PHE A 171 -1.92 7.66 -7.90
C PHE A 171 -1.66 6.17 -7.96
N ASN A 172 -1.53 5.64 -9.18
CA ASN A 172 -1.13 4.26 -9.38
C ASN A 172 0.37 4.08 -9.03
N PRO A 173 0.74 3.38 -7.94
CA PRO A 173 2.13 3.28 -7.51
C PRO A 173 3.05 2.60 -8.50
N ASP A 174 2.49 1.72 -9.34
CA ASP A 174 3.22 0.94 -10.32
C ASP A 174 3.58 1.78 -11.57
N GLN A 175 2.96 2.94 -11.73
CA GLN A 175 3.15 3.86 -12.85
C GLN A 175 3.78 5.20 -12.44
N LEU A 176 3.98 5.41 -11.14
CA LEU A 176 4.42 6.69 -10.61
C LEU A 176 5.93 6.70 -10.36
N GLU A 177 6.64 7.66 -10.97
CA GLU A 177 7.98 8.01 -10.55
C GLU A 177 7.88 8.80 -9.25
N TRP A 178 8.38 8.21 -8.16
CA TRP A 178 8.20 8.76 -6.82
C TRP A 178 9.25 9.81 -6.47
N ASP A 179 9.29 10.91 -7.21
CA ASP A 179 10.36 11.90 -7.18
C ASP A 179 10.09 13.11 -6.27
N LEU A 180 8.86 13.23 -5.76
CA LEU A 180 8.49 14.31 -4.84
C LEU A 180 8.50 13.89 -3.35
N PRO A 181 8.64 14.86 -2.42
CA PRO A 181 8.38 14.62 -1.02
C PRO A 181 6.92 14.17 -0.77
N MET A 182 6.70 13.26 0.20
CA MET A 182 5.37 12.74 0.57
C MET A 182 4.30 13.83 0.73
N GLN A 183 4.65 14.99 1.30
CA GLN A 183 3.70 16.07 1.53
C GLN A 183 3.18 16.73 0.24
N MET A 184 3.92 16.66 -0.85
CA MET A 184 3.47 17.14 -2.16
C MET A 184 2.47 16.17 -2.77
N TYR A 185 2.75 14.85 -2.75
CA TYR A 185 1.77 13.83 -3.12
C TYR A 185 0.47 13.98 -2.33
N LEU A 186 0.56 14.15 -1.00
CA LEU A 186 -0.62 14.37 -0.16
C LEU A 186 -1.37 15.66 -0.48
N THR A 187 -0.68 16.69 -0.93
CA THR A 187 -1.32 17.95 -1.31
C THR A 187 -2.06 17.77 -2.63
N ALA A 188 -1.38 17.23 -3.64
CA ALA A 188 -1.95 16.95 -4.95
C ALA A 188 -3.14 15.98 -4.87
N ALA A 189 -3.02 14.88 -4.11
CA ALA A 189 -4.11 13.91 -3.91
C ALA A 189 -5.39 14.49 -3.29
N ARG A 190 -5.29 15.66 -2.63
CA ARG A 190 -6.43 16.37 -2.01
C ARG A 190 -7.07 17.41 -2.93
N THR A 191 -6.63 17.48 -4.19
CA THR A 191 -7.20 18.39 -5.19
C THR A 191 -8.16 17.64 -6.12
N GLU A 192 -8.96 18.38 -6.88
CA GLU A 192 -9.81 17.81 -7.93
C GLU A 192 -9.01 17.21 -9.09
N LYS A 193 -7.76 17.65 -9.27
CA LYS A 193 -6.89 17.26 -10.38
C LYS A 193 -5.50 16.84 -9.91
N PRO A 194 -5.37 15.68 -9.24
CA PRO A 194 -4.12 15.28 -8.60
C PRO A 194 -2.93 15.22 -9.55
N ASP A 195 -3.10 14.66 -10.75
CA ASP A 195 -2.00 14.49 -11.70
C ASP A 195 -1.48 15.84 -12.23
N GLU A 196 -2.38 16.78 -12.58
CA GLU A 196 -1.99 18.12 -13.04
C GLU A 196 -1.16 18.87 -11.97
N TRP A 197 -1.56 18.79 -10.70
CA TRP A 197 -0.82 19.42 -9.60
C TRP A 197 0.50 18.73 -9.26
N LEU A 198 0.59 17.43 -9.52
CA LEU A 198 1.83 16.69 -9.33
C LEU A 198 2.84 17.03 -10.42
N GLU A 199 2.43 17.04 -11.68
CA GLU A 199 3.26 17.48 -12.82
C GLU A 199 3.73 18.93 -12.64
N TYR A 200 2.82 19.81 -12.20
CA TYR A 200 3.16 21.18 -11.84
C TYR A 200 4.25 21.25 -10.76
N ALA A 201 4.10 20.47 -9.68
CA ALA A 201 5.09 20.44 -8.60
C ALA A 201 6.45 19.91 -9.04
N VAL A 202 6.49 18.91 -9.95
CA VAL A 202 7.75 18.44 -10.56
C VAL A 202 8.43 19.56 -11.36
N SER A 203 7.65 20.28 -12.18
CA SER A 203 8.16 21.41 -12.95
C SER A 203 8.72 22.53 -12.06
N GLU A 204 7.97 22.92 -11.02
CA GLU A 204 8.42 23.96 -10.09
C GLU A 204 9.69 23.55 -9.35
N LEU A 205 9.83 22.29 -8.95
CA LEU A 205 11.05 21.81 -8.27
C LEU A 205 12.28 21.82 -9.17
N ALA A 206 12.10 21.60 -10.49
CA ALA A 206 13.18 21.67 -11.46
C ALA A 206 13.75 23.09 -11.58
N ASP A 207 12.88 24.11 -11.50
CA ASP A 207 13.27 25.52 -11.60
C ASP A 207 13.63 26.15 -10.24
N ARG A 208 13.00 25.67 -9.16
CA ARG A 208 13.10 26.18 -7.79
C ARG A 208 13.33 25.01 -6.82
N PRO A 209 14.60 24.63 -6.55
CA PRO A 209 14.92 23.50 -5.68
C PRO A 209 14.42 23.62 -4.23
N ASP A 210 14.07 24.84 -3.79
CA ASP A 210 13.49 25.15 -2.48
C ASP A 210 11.95 25.07 -2.46
N TYR A 211 11.30 24.80 -3.59
CA TYR A 211 9.86 24.65 -3.69
C TYR A 211 9.34 23.58 -2.73
N SER A 212 8.33 23.94 -1.94
CA SER A 212 7.85 23.14 -0.83
C SER A 212 6.38 22.77 -0.96
N ALA A 213 5.93 21.79 -0.17
CA ALA A 213 4.52 21.46 -0.09
C ALA A 213 3.65 22.62 0.44
N SER A 214 4.24 23.62 1.10
CA SER A 214 3.51 24.83 1.50
C SER A 214 3.27 25.76 0.32
N ASP A 215 4.24 25.87 -0.59
CA ASP A 215 4.12 26.63 -1.83
C ASP A 215 3.05 26.01 -2.73
N LEU A 216 3.09 24.69 -2.93
CA LEU A 216 2.05 23.96 -3.67
C LEU A 216 0.64 24.20 -3.12
N LYS A 217 0.48 24.24 -1.79
CA LYS A 217 -0.82 24.56 -1.17
C LYS A 217 -1.25 26.00 -1.45
N ALA A 218 -0.30 26.94 -1.51
CA ALA A 218 -0.60 28.33 -1.83
C ALA A 218 -1.00 28.47 -3.30
N ASP A 219 -0.32 27.79 -4.21
CA ASP A 219 -0.58 27.82 -5.65
C ASP A 219 -1.95 27.19 -5.97
N VAL A 220 -2.28 26.05 -5.35
CA VAL A 220 -3.62 25.45 -5.45
C VAL A 220 -4.72 26.44 -5.08
N ARG A 221 -4.55 27.16 -3.97
CA ARG A 221 -5.52 28.15 -3.50
C ARG A 221 -5.57 29.37 -4.41
N ALA A 222 -4.42 29.82 -4.92
CA ALA A 222 -4.35 30.95 -5.83
C ALA A 222 -5.05 30.66 -7.17
N ALA A 223 -5.01 29.41 -7.62
CA ALA A 223 -5.75 28.92 -8.78
C ALA A 223 -7.27 28.72 -8.51
N GLY A 224 -7.75 29.04 -7.30
CA GLY A 224 -9.14 28.85 -6.90
C GLY A 224 -9.50 27.41 -6.51
N GLY A 225 -8.51 26.51 -6.41
CA GLY A 225 -8.70 25.14 -5.95
C GLY A 225 -8.90 25.05 -4.45
N GLU A 226 -9.69 24.07 -4.02
CA GLU A 226 -9.83 23.70 -2.61
C GLU A 226 -9.06 22.41 -2.32
N LEU A 227 -8.47 22.36 -1.12
CA LEU A 227 -7.86 21.12 -0.61
C LEU A 227 -8.92 20.40 0.20
N GLU A 228 -9.43 19.30 -0.34
CA GLU A 228 -10.43 18.48 0.34
C GLU A 228 -9.95 18.16 1.75
N PRO A 229 -10.74 18.42 2.81
CA PRO A 229 -10.36 17.99 4.15
C PRO A 229 -10.10 16.48 4.13
N LEU A 230 -9.23 16.00 5.03
CA LEU A 230 -9.08 14.56 5.30
C LEU A 230 -10.37 14.04 5.97
N GLU A 231 -11.43 13.98 5.18
CA GLU A 231 -12.62 13.18 5.38
C GLU A 231 -12.47 12.05 4.39
N PHE A 232 -12.13 10.88 4.91
CA PHE A 232 -11.93 9.71 4.08
C PHE A 232 -13.28 9.26 3.51
N LYS A 233 -13.71 9.89 2.42
CA LYS A 233 -14.74 9.38 1.55
C LYS A 233 -14.04 8.36 0.66
N ILE A 234 -13.88 7.12 1.14
CA ILE A 234 -13.74 6.04 0.17
C ILE A 234 -15.03 6.10 -0.62
N TRP A 235 -14.94 6.40 -1.90
CA TRP A 235 -16.03 6.20 -2.83
C TRP A 235 -16.37 4.71 -2.77
N ALA A 236 -17.39 4.38 -1.97
CA ALA A 236 -18.09 3.12 -2.04
C ALA A 236 -19.06 3.12 -3.24
N GLU A 237 -18.72 3.82 -4.32
CA GLU A 237 -19.40 3.64 -5.59
C GLU A 237 -18.75 2.44 -6.26
N CYS A 238 -19.08 1.24 -5.76
CA CYS A 238 -19.24 0.12 -6.66
C CYS A 238 -20.46 0.46 -7.53
N PRO A 239 -20.29 0.73 -8.83
CA PRO A 239 -21.39 1.14 -9.71
C PRO A 239 -22.50 0.08 -9.82
N GLU A 240 -22.31 -1.12 -9.25
CA GLU A 240 -23.26 -2.23 -9.29
C GLU A 240 -24.14 -2.36 -8.04
N CYS A 241 -23.76 -1.80 -6.88
CA CYS A 241 -24.47 -2.06 -5.61
C CYS A 241 -25.16 -0.85 -4.94
N GLY A 242 -24.99 0.38 -5.45
CA GLY A 242 -25.82 1.54 -5.08
C GLY A 242 -25.77 1.98 -3.62
N PHE A 243 -24.68 1.71 -2.89
CA PHE A 243 -24.58 2.06 -1.47
C PHE A 243 -24.01 3.48 -1.23
N GLU A 244 -24.88 4.46 -0.98
CA GLU A 244 -24.48 5.81 -0.55
C GLU A 244 -24.19 5.87 0.97
N GLY A 245 -22.92 5.77 1.35
CA GLY A 245 -22.48 5.98 2.73
C GLY A 245 -21.87 7.38 2.94
N LYS A 246 -22.69 8.41 3.22
CA LYS A 246 -22.16 9.70 3.71
C LYS A 246 -21.74 9.56 5.18
N MET A 247 -20.46 9.71 5.49
CA MET A 247 -19.99 9.98 6.85
C MET A 247 -19.61 11.45 7.00
N THR A 248 -20.39 12.18 7.80
CA THR A 248 -20.01 13.49 8.34
C THR A 248 -19.23 13.27 9.64
N LYS A 249 -18.09 13.94 9.81
CA LYS A 249 -17.39 13.97 11.10
C LYS A 249 -18.32 14.54 12.17
N ARG A 250 -18.61 13.77 13.22
CA ARG A 250 -18.91 14.37 14.53
C ARG A 250 -17.58 14.86 15.11
N SER A 251 -17.44 16.18 15.15
CA SER A 251 -16.45 16.86 16.00
C SER A 251 -16.57 16.32 17.43
N ARG A 252 -15.45 15.85 18.00
CA ARG A 252 -15.36 15.63 19.44
C ARG A 252 -15.23 17.01 20.10
N GLN A 253 -16.20 17.33 20.95
CA GLN A 253 -16.07 18.30 22.03
C GLN A 253 -15.07 17.79 23.07
#